data_AF-A0A2V9XHY4-F1
#
_entry.id   AF-A0A2V9XHY4-F1
#
_cell.length_a   1.000
_cell.length_b   1.000
_cell.length_c   1.000
_cell.angle_alpha   90.00
_cell.angle_beta   90.00
_cell.angle_gamma   90.00
#
_symmetry.space_group_name_H-M   'P 1'
#
loop_
_entity.id
_entity.type
_entity.pdbx_description
1 polymer ?
#
loop_
_entity_poly.entity_id
_entity_poly.type
_entity_poly.pdbx_seq_one_letter_code
_entity_poly.pdbx_strand_id
1 'polypeptide(L)'
;MMRRISSFLVVGLFLAAMPAAKGQERAVVTDYLPATPSTQKKYWSTENKINFSILAAQVAADAITTQRGLNQGLREANPLMRPLVTRGVVGQTTASALSFGAGLGTVYLLHVMHHYRAERITMRLILAGEGAIVAHNIALLR
;
A
#
# COMPACT_ATOMS: atom_id res chain seq x y z
N MET A 1 -12.51 2.69 -35.55
CA MET A 1 -11.05 2.49 -35.48
C MET A 1 -10.66 2.23 -34.03
N MET A 2 -10.54 0.95 -33.66
CA MET A 2 -10.27 0.48 -32.30
C MET A 2 -8.84 0.83 -31.88
N ARG A 3 -8.69 1.67 -30.86
CA ARG A 3 -7.45 1.74 -30.08
C ARG A 3 -7.56 0.72 -28.94
N ARG A 4 -7.09 -0.50 -29.22
CA ARG A 4 -6.72 -1.47 -28.17
C ARG A 4 -5.49 -0.89 -27.47
N ILE A 5 -5.67 -0.28 -26.30
CA ILE A 5 -4.57 0.10 -25.43
C ILE A 5 -4.37 -1.08 -24.47
N SER A 6 -3.51 -1.99 -24.88
CA SER A 6 -2.85 -2.96 -24.02
C SER A 6 -1.85 -2.22 -23.11
N SER A 7 -1.61 -2.75 -21.91
CA SER A 7 -0.79 -2.20 -20.80
C SER A 7 -1.65 -1.32 -19.87
N PHE A 8 -1.96 -1.65 -18.62
CA PHE A 8 -1.08 -2.17 -17.57
C PHE A 8 -1.86 -3.09 -16.60
N LEU A 9 -1.45 -4.35 -16.56
CA LEU A 9 -1.83 -5.35 -15.56
C LEU A 9 -0.82 -5.30 -14.40
N VAL A 10 -0.58 -4.11 -13.81
CA VAL A 10 0.46 -3.95 -12.79
C VAL A 10 -0.18 -3.49 -11.49
N VAL A 11 0.15 -4.25 -10.43
CA VAL A 11 -0.22 -4.06 -9.01
C VAL A 11 -1.61 -4.55 -8.59
N GLY A 12 -2.14 -5.58 -9.26
CA GLY A 12 -3.26 -6.37 -8.77
C GLY A 12 -2.85 -7.66 -8.03
N LEU A 13 -1.67 -7.72 -7.40
CA LEU A 13 -1.25 -8.87 -6.58
C LEU A 13 0.06 -8.57 -5.83
N PHE A 14 -0.01 -8.05 -4.60
CA PHE A 14 1.15 -8.05 -3.69
C PHE A 14 0.77 -8.59 -2.31
N LEU A 15 -0.10 -9.60 -2.28
CA LEU A 15 -0.38 -10.38 -1.08
C LEU A 15 -0.02 -11.87 -1.21
N ALA A 16 0.76 -12.28 -2.21
CA ALA A 16 1.19 -13.66 -2.36
C ALA A 16 2.67 -13.75 -2.77
N ALA A 17 3.39 -14.65 -2.09
CA ALA A 17 4.76 -15.09 -2.33
C ALA A 17 5.91 -14.22 -1.76
N MET A 18 6.08 -14.28 -0.44
CA MET A 18 7.43 -14.44 0.11
C MET A 18 7.61 -15.93 0.42
N PRO A 19 8.46 -16.68 -0.31
CA PRO A 19 8.91 -17.96 0.21
C PRO A 19 9.64 -17.69 1.52
N ALA A 20 9.35 -18.49 2.55
CA ALA A 20 10.09 -18.47 3.81
C ALA A 20 11.56 -18.82 3.52
N ALA A 21 12.40 -17.81 3.26
CA ALA A 21 13.83 -17.98 3.13
C ALA A 21 14.41 -18.24 4.53
N LYS A 22 14.48 -19.51 4.91
CA LYS A 22 15.32 -19.95 6.03
C LYS A 22 16.77 -20.08 5.54
N GLY A 23 17.67 -19.34 6.19
CA GLY A 23 19.06 -19.72 6.42
C GLY A 23 20.09 -19.33 5.35
N GLN A 24 20.93 -18.33 5.66
CA GLN A 24 22.39 -18.50 5.80
C GLN A 24 23.00 -17.21 6.34
N GLU A 25 23.47 -17.27 7.59
CA GLU A 25 24.19 -16.19 8.27
C GLU A 25 25.67 -16.30 7.90
N ARG A 26 26.20 -15.30 7.21
CA ARG A 26 27.65 -15.18 7.00
C ARG A 26 28.19 -14.44 8.21
N ALA A 27 28.86 -15.17 9.12
CA ALA A 27 29.57 -14.59 10.24
C ALA A 27 30.65 -13.64 9.70
N VAL A 28 30.40 -12.34 9.79
CA VAL A 28 31.44 -11.32 9.74
C VAL A 28 31.55 -10.80 11.16
N VAL A 29 32.64 -11.18 11.82
CA VAL A 29 33.03 -10.63 13.12
C VAL A 29 33.29 -9.14 12.90
N THR A 30 32.39 -8.30 13.38
CA THR A 30 32.62 -6.85 13.51
C THR A 30 32.21 -6.44 14.91
N ASP A 31 33.17 -5.81 15.59
CA ASP A 31 33.13 -5.15 16.89
C ASP A 31 31.82 -5.15 17.69
N TYR A 32 31.95 -5.59 18.95
CA TYR A 32 30.99 -5.38 20.02
C TYR A 32 30.82 -3.87 20.31
N LEU A 33 30.02 -3.19 19.49
CA LEU A 33 29.21 -2.10 20.02
C LEU A 33 28.20 -2.74 20.96
N PRO A 34 27.98 -2.21 22.18
CA PRO A 34 26.92 -2.71 23.03
C PRO A 34 25.64 -2.64 22.20
N ALA A 35 25.00 -3.80 22.00
CA ALA A 35 23.69 -3.86 21.40
C ALA A 35 22.85 -2.84 22.16
N THR A 36 22.54 -1.71 21.50
CA THR A 36 21.59 -0.75 22.05
C THR A 36 20.41 -1.60 22.48
N PRO A 37 19.94 -1.48 23.74
CA PRO A 37 18.88 -2.35 24.22
C PRO A 37 17.83 -2.38 23.14
N SER A 38 17.41 -3.58 22.74
CA SER A 38 16.36 -3.80 21.76
C SER A 38 15.08 -3.26 22.38
N THR A 39 14.96 -1.94 22.47
CA THR A 39 13.79 -1.24 22.91
C THR A 39 12.79 -1.63 21.86
N GLN A 40 11.93 -2.57 22.23
CA GLN A 40 10.80 -3.02 21.44
C GLN A 40 10.17 -1.76 20.86
N LYS A 41 10.41 -1.48 19.57
CA LYS A 41 10.02 -0.21 18.98
C LYS A 41 8.51 -0.19 19.03
N LYS A 42 7.92 0.81 19.68
CA LYS A 42 6.46 0.94 19.72
C LYS A 42 5.94 1.05 18.29
N TYR A 43 4.88 0.31 17.96
CA TYR A 43 4.24 0.41 16.65
C TYR A 43 3.84 1.85 16.33
N TRP A 44 3.24 2.56 17.28
CA TRP A 44 2.87 3.97 17.14
C TRP A 44 4.05 4.93 17.38
N SER A 45 5.12 4.72 16.60
CA SER A 45 6.26 5.64 16.49
C SER A 45 5.88 6.89 15.67
N THR A 46 6.68 7.96 15.77
CA THR A 46 6.52 9.16 14.93
C THR A 46 6.56 8.81 13.44
N GLU A 47 7.48 7.93 13.03
CA GLU A 47 7.58 7.45 11.64
C GLU A 47 6.28 6.76 11.18
N ASN A 48 5.74 5.85 11.98
CA ASN A 48 4.51 5.14 11.62
C ASN A 48 3.28 6.05 11.61
N LYS A 49 3.22 7.08 12.47
CA LYS A 49 2.17 8.10 12.43
C LYS A 49 2.24 8.93 11.14
N ILE A 50 3.44 9.33 10.72
CA ILE A 50 3.63 10.06 9.46
C ILE A 50 3.21 9.17 8.28
N ASN A 51 3.69 7.93 8.24
CA ASN A 51 3.34 6.98 7.18
C ASN A 51 1.83 6.71 7.11
N PHE A 52 1.17 6.56 8.26
CA PHE A 52 -0.29 6.44 8.35
C PHE A 52 -0.99 7.64 7.71
N SER A 53 -0.58 8.86 8.06
CA SER A 53 -1.18 10.09 7.54
C SER A 53 -0.96 10.26 6.03
N ILE A 54 0.24 9.92 5.52
CA ILE A 54 0.52 9.95 4.08
C ILE A 54 -0.37 8.96 3.35
N LEU A 55 -0.48 7.72 3.85
CA LEU A 55 -1.34 6.73 3.23
C LEU A 55 -2.81 7.16 3.25
N ALA A 56 -3.29 7.73 4.35
CA ALA A 56 -4.66 8.24 4.45
C ALA A 56 -4.92 9.34 3.42
N ALA A 57 -3.98 10.26 3.23
CA ALA A 57 -4.07 11.31 2.22
C ALA A 57 -4.07 10.74 0.78
N GLN A 58 -3.21 9.76 0.50
CA GLN A 58 -3.17 9.07 -0.80
C GLN A 58 -4.49 8.36 -1.10
N VAL A 59 -5.02 7.58 -0.14
CA VAL A 59 -6.30 6.86 -0.31
C VAL A 59 -7.46 7.85 -0.51
N ALA A 60 -7.46 8.98 0.20
CA ALA A 60 -8.47 10.02 -0.01
C ALA A 60 -8.37 10.65 -1.41
N ALA A 61 -7.16 10.97 -1.86
CA ALA A 61 -6.92 11.51 -3.21
C ALA A 61 -7.31 10.51 -4.31
N ASP A 62 -7.00 9.23 -4.12
CA ASP A 62 -7.41 8.16 -5.04
C ASP A 62 -8.93 8.05 -5.10
N ALA A 63 -9.61 8.06 -3.96
CA ALA A 63 -11.07 8.00 -3.90
C ALA A 63 -11.72 9.17 -4.64
N ILE A 64 -11.22 10.39 -4.44
CA ILE A 64 -11.71 11.59 -5.12
C ILE A 64 -11.50 11.49 -6.63
N THR A 65 -10.29 11.12 -7.05
CA THR A 65 -9.94 11.06 -8.47
C THR A 65 -10.65 9.92 -9.18
N THR A 66 -10.80 8.76 -8.55
CA THR A 66 -11.59 7.63 -9.05
C THR A 66 -13.05 8.03 -9.26
N GLN A 67 -13.71 8.61 -8.26
CA GLN A 67 -15.10 9.05 -8.39
C GLN A 67 -15.27 10.13 -9.46
N ARG A 68 -14.34 11.08 -9.55
CA ARG A 68 -14.33 12.09 -10.61
C ARG A 68 -14.18 11.46 -11.99
N GLY A 69 -13.29 10.49 -12.15
CA GLY A 69 -13.09 9.76 -13.40
C GLY A 69 -14.32 8.96 -13.82
N LEU A 70 -14.95 8.25 -12.88
CA LEU A 70 -16.21 7.53 -13.13
C LEU A 70 -17.31 8.49 -13.61
N ASN A 71 -17.43 9.67 -12.99
CA ASN A 71 -18.39 10.70 -13.40
C ASN A 71 -18.08 11.29 -14.79
N GLN A 72 -16.84 11.17 -15.28
CA GLN A 72 -16.42 11.58 -16.62
C GLN A 72 -16.46 10.43 -17.64
N GLY A 73 -16.99 9.26 -17.27
CA GLY A 73 -17.11 8.09 -18.15
C GLY A 73 -15.85 7.23 -18.24
N LEU A 74 -14.82 7.51 -17.43
CA LEU A 74 -13.72 6.56 -17.25
C LEU A 74 -14.23 5.31 -16.54
N ARG A 75 -13.50 4.21 -16.72
CA ARG A 75 -13.83 2.92 -16.12
C ARG A 75 -12.74 2.53 -15.16
N GLU A 76 -13.12 2.24 -13.91
CA GLU A 76 -12.23 1.68 -12.89
C GLU A 76 -11.47 0.49 -13.48
N ALA A 77 -10.13 0.51 -13.48
CA ALA A 77 -9.33 -0.53 -14.11
C ALA A 77 -9.29 -1.80 -13.24
N ASN A 78 -9.24 -1.65 -11.91
CA ASN A 78 -9.16 -2.74 -10.97
C ASN A 78 -10.49 -3.51 -10.89
N PRO A 79 -10.56 -4.76 -11.38
CA PRO A 79 -11.80 -5.52 -11.40
C PRO A 79 -12.32 -5.87 -10.00
N LEU A 80 -11.45 -5.92 -8.98
CA LEU A 80 -11.84 -6.20 -7.59
C LEU A 80 -12.50 -4.99 -6.94
N MET A 81 -12.04 -3.78 -7.26
CA MET A 81 -12.57 -2.53 -6.69
C MET A 81 -13.80 -2.06 -7.45
N ARG A 82 -13.86 -2.30 -8.77
CA ARG A 82 -14.96 -1.90 -9.66
C ARG A 82 -16.36 -2.13 -9.08
N PRO A 83 -16.75 -3.34 -8.61
CA PRO A 83 -18.11 -3.56 -8.11
C PRO A 83 -18.48 -2.73 -6.87
N LEU A 84 -17.49 -2.23 -6.13
CA LEU A 84 -17.67 -1.35 -4.99
C LEU A 84 -17.71 0.11 -5.44
N VAL A 85 -16.66 0.60 -6.11
CA VAL A 85 -16.50 2.03 -6.41
C VAL A 85 -17.55 2.57 -7.38
N THR A 86 -18.15 1.74 -8.22
CA THR A 86 -19.25 2.15 -9.11
C THR A 86 -20.59 2.34 -8.39
N ARG A 87 -20.67 2.06 -7.08
CA ARG A 87 -21.87 2.29 -6.25
C ARG A 87 -21.86 3.67 -5.57
N GLY A 88 -21.11 4.62 -6.14
CA GLY A 88 -20.97 5.98 -5.63
C GLY A 88 -20.19 6.05 -4.32
N VAL A 89 -20.41 7.13 -3.55
CA VAL A 89 -19.63 7.46 -2.34
C VAL A 89 -19.58 6.32 -1.33
N VAL A 90 -20.71 5.68 -1.03
CA VAL A 90 -20.76 4.59 -0.03
C VAL A 90 -19.88 3.41 -0.47
N GLY A 91 -19.96 3.04 -1.74
CA GLY A 91 -19.15 1.97 -2.31
C GLY A 91 -17.66 2.32 -2.31
N GLN A 92 -17.32 3.55 -2.68
CA GLN A 92 -15.95 4.07 -2.62
C GLN A 92 -15.40 4.06 -1.20
N THR A 93 -16.13 4.59 -0.22
CA THR A 93 -15.69 4.65 1.18
C THR A 93 -15.47 3.24 1.73
N THR A 94 -16.33 2.29 1.37
CA THR A 94 -16.17 0.87 1.76
C THR A 94 -14.91 0.29 1.15
N ALA A 95 -14.70 0.49 -0.15
CA ALA A 95 -13.49 0.07 -0.87
C ALA A 95 -12.22 0.65 -0.22
N SER A 96 -12.19 1.97 0.01
CA SER A 96 -11.07 2.66 0.63
C SER A 96 -10.80 2.18 2.05
N ALA A 97 -11.82 2.00 2.88
CA ALA A 97 -11.66 1.51 4.25
C ALA A 97 -11.10 0.08 4.29
N LEU A 98 -11.57 -0.81 3.42
CA LEU A 98 -11.07 -2.17 3.32
C LEU A 98 -9.60 -2.21 2.88
N SER A 99 -9.24 -1.48 1.81
CA SER A 99 -7.86 -1.43 1.31
C SER A 99 -6.91 -0.80 2.33
N PHE A 100 -7.31 0.32 2.92
CA PHE A 100 -6.52 1.01 3.95
C PHE A 100 -6.30 0.13 5.18
N GLY A 101 -7.38 -0.50 5.67
CA GLY A 101 -7.35 -1.41 6.80
C GLY A 101 -6.50 -2.65 6.53
N ALA A 102 -6.62 -3.26 5.35
CA ALA A 102 -5.82 -4.42 4.96
C ALA A 102 -4.31 -4.08 4.85
N GLY A 103 -3.98 -2.92 4.28
CA GLY A 103 -2.60 -2.44 4.18
C GLY A 103 -1.97 -2.23 5.55
N LEU A 104 -2.62 -1.43 6.41
CA LEU A 104 -2.13 -1.18 7.77
C LEU A 104 -2.16 -2.42 8.66
N GLY A 105 -3.18 -3.27 8.52
CA GLY A 105 -3.29 -4.54 9.23
C GLY A 105 -2.12 -5.46 8.91
N THR A 106 -1.71 -5.53 7.64
CA THR A 106 -0.52 -6.30 7.23
C THR A 106 0.75 -5.76 7.88
N VAL A 107 0.94 -4.44 7.89
CA VAL A 107 2.09 -3.79 8.52
C VAL A 107 2.09 -4.04 10.04
N TYR A 108 0.94 -3.93 10.69
CA TYR A 108 0.78 -4.23 12.12
C TYR A 108 1.05 -5.69 12.46
N LEU A 109 0.56 -6.64 11.65
CA LEU A 109 0.84 -8.06 11.83
C LEU A 109 2.35 -8.34 11.73
N LEU A 110 3.03 -7.75 10.75
CA LEU A 110 4.50 -7.88 10.64
C LEU A 110 5.21 -7.32 11.88
N HIS A 111 4.69 -6.24 12.46
CA HIS A 111 5.22 -5.67 13.69
C HIS A 111 5.06 -6.62 14.89
N VAL A 112 3.86 -7.17 15.08
CA VAL A 112 3.54 -8.11 16.18
C VAL A 112 4.33 -9.42 16.03
N MET A 113 4.59 -9.86 14.80
CA MET A 113 5.46 -11.01 14.51
C MET A 113 6.96 -10.68 14.59
N HIS A 114 7.34 -9.48 15.04
CA HIS A 114 8.73 -9.02 15.17
C HIS A 114 9.52 -8.95 13.85
N HIS A 115 8.83 -8.94 12.70
CA HIS A 115 9.44 -8.79 11.38
C HIS A 115 9.65 -7.31 11.00
N TYR A 116 10.39 -6.56 11.82
CA TYR A 116 10.51 -5.10 11.69
C TYR A 116 11.10 -4.60 10.37
N ARG A 117 11.97 -5.40 9.74
CA ARG A 117 12.52 -5.06 8.41
C ARG A 117 11.43 -5.20 7.34
N ALA A 118 10.64 -6.28 7.41
CA ALA A 118 9.53 -6.50 6.49
C ALA A 118 8.44 -5.44 6.70
N GLU A 119 8.08 -5.12 7.95
CA GLU A 119 7.16 -4.01 8.29
C GLU A 119 7.52 -2.72 7.54
N ARG A 120 8.78 -2.28 7.64
CA ARG A 120 9.26 -1.05 6.99
C ARG A 120 9.25 -1.14 5.47
N ILE A 121 9.67 -2.26 4.90
CA ILE A 121 9.67 -2.46 3.45
C ILE A 121 8.24 -2.47 2.92
N THR A 122 7.34 -3.22 3.56
CA THR A 122 5.93 -3.31 3.20
C THR A 122 5.26 -1.94 3.25
N MET A 123 5.47 -1.16 4.32
CA MET A 123 4.87 0.18 4.40
C MET A 123 5.36 1.11 3.27
N ARG A 124 6.65 1.06 2.94
CA ARG A 124 7.22 1.86 1.83
C ARG A 124 6.66 1.44 0.48
N LEU A 125 6.48 0.13 0.25
CA LEU A 125 5.89 -0.38 -0.99
C LEU A 125 4.43 0.03 -1.12
N ILE A 126 3.66 -0.01 -0.04
CA ILE A 126 2.26 0.46 -0.03
C ILE A 126 2.21 1.94 -0.40
N LEU A 127 3.01 2.80 0.27
CA LEU A 127 3.05 4.24 -0.01
C LEU A 127 3.49 4.56 -1.45
N ALA A 128 4.46 3.82 -1.98
CA ALA A 128 4.94 4.02 -3.35
C ALA A 128 3.90 3.57 -4.39
N GLY A 129 3.28 2.41 -4.18
CA GLY A 129 2.25 1.88 -5.06
C GLY A 129 1.03 2.81 -5.12
N GLU A 130 0.54 3.25 -3.96
CA GLU A 130 -0.65 4.11 -3.92
C GLU A 130 -0.35 5.53 -4.42
N GLY A 131 0.85 6.04 -4.15
CA GLY A 131 1.32 7.28 -4.76
C GLY A 131 1.34 7.22 -6.30
N ALA A 132 1.76 6.10 -6.89
CA ALA A 132 1.77 5.91 -8.34
C ALA A 132 0.36 5.86 -8.93
N ILE A 133 -0.58 5.20 -8.25
CA ILE A 133 -1.99 5.13 -8.68
C ILE A 133 -2.64 6.52 -8.63
N VAL A 134 -2.46 7.26 -7.53
CA VAL A 134 -2.96 8.63 -7.39
C VAL A 134 -2.38 9.54 -8.49
N ALA A 135 -1.07 9.47 -8.73
CA ALA A 135 -0.42 10.27 -9.77
C ALA A 135 -0.97 9.94 -11.17
N HIS A 136 -1.20 8.66 -11.46
CA HIS A 136 -1.81 8.21 -12.71
C HIS A 136 -3.23 8.76 -12.89
N ASN A 137 -4.07 8.64 -11.86
CA ASN A 137 -5.44 9.15 -11.90
C ASN A 137 -5.48 10.67 -12.07
N ILE A 138 -4.60 11.41 -11.39
CA ILE A 138 -4.46 12.86 -11.59
C ILE A 138 -4.06 13.19 -13.02
N ALA A 139 -3.10 12.45 -13.60
CA ALA A 139 -2.65 12.68 -14.96
C ALA A 139 -3.75 12.43 -16.01
N LEU A 140 -4.66 11.47 -15.76
CA LEU A 140 -5.81 11.20 -16.63
C LEU A 140 -6.92 12.25 -16.54
N LEU A 141 -7.02 12.99 -15.44
CA LEU A 141 -8.09 13.96 -15.16
C LEU A 141 -7.69 15.41 -15.44
N ARG A 142 -6.47 15.64 -15.90
CA ARG A 142 -5.98 16.95 -16.37
C ARG A 142 -6.47 17.21 -17.78
#